data_AF-A0AAN8CJR5-F1
#
_entry.id   AF-A0AAN8CJR5-F1
#
_cell.length_a   1.000
_cell.length_b   1.000
_cell.length_c   1.000
_cell.angle_alpha   90.00
_cell.angle_beta   90.00
_cell.angle_gamma   90.00
#
_symmetry.space_group_name_H-M   'P 1'
#
loop_
_entity.id
_entity.type
_entity.pdbx_description
1 polymer ?
#
loop_
_entity_poly.entity_id
_entity_poly.type
_entity_poly.pdbx_seq_one_letter_code
_entity_poly.pdbx_strand_id
1 'polypeptide(L)'
;MFPDEVDTPLDMPARIRFQRYRGLKSFRSSPWDTMENLPLNYSRIFQFKSFERTRHRILAEAAAEEEGAMVGWYVTLHILDVPSSVMESVQSGKPLIMVSLLPHEQKMSVMHLLVRRHPSNTEPIKSKEELVFHCGFRRFRASPIFSQHTSADKHKMERFLRPDAPTVVSVYAPITFNPAGVLLFKQKNDGIQDLVATGSLLSCDPQRVTLKRIVLSGHPFKINKRSATVRYMLFNREDIMWFKPVELRTKWGRRGHIKEALGTHGHMKCVFDNQMRSQDTLLMNLFKRVYPRWTYDPYVPSSLTWFKREIIVDTDDLDME
;
A
#
# COMPACT_ATOMS: atom_id res chain seq x y z
N MET A 1 -12.86 0.43 16.13
CA MET A 1 -11.48 -0.10 15.95
C MET A 1 -10.60 0.98 15.32
N PHE A 2 -9.43 1.30 15.89
CA PHE A 2 -8.56 2.41 15.47
C PHE A 2 -7.25 1.89 14.86
N PRO A 3 -7.17 1.63 13.53
CA PRO A 3 -6.03 0.92 12.94
C PRO A 3 -4.73 1.74 12.90
N ASP A 4 -4.80 3.07 12.97
CA ASP A 4 -3.65 3.96 12.86
C ASP A 4 -3.14 4.50 14.20
N GLU A 5 -3.89 4.30 15.29
CA GLU A 5 -3.46 4.66 16.63
C GLU A 5 -2.34 3.71 17.08
N VAL A 6 -1.27 4.27 17.62
CA VAL A 6 -0.08 3.53 18.05
C VAL A 6 0.37 4.10 19.38
N ASP A 7 0.60 3.21 20.35
CA ASP A 7 1.13 3.61 21.64
C ASP A 7 2.57 4.09 21.52
N THR A 8 2.91 5.12 22.28
CA THR A 8 4.29 5.59 22.35
C THR A 8 5.13 4.62 23.16
N PRO A 9 6.31 4.21 22.66
CA PRO A 9 7.16 3.30 23.39
C PRO A 9 7.69 3.96 24.67
N LEU A 10 7.75 3.19 25.75
CA LEU A 10 8.38 3.61 27.01
C LEU A 10 9.90 3.40 26.97
N ASP A 11 10.35 2.34 26.30
CA ASP A 11 11.76 1.89 26.31
C ASP A 11 12.68 2.72 25.39
N MET A 12 12.11 3.54 24.51
CA MET A 12 12.85 4.32 23.51
C MET A 12 12.26 5.72 23.36
N PRO A 13 13.09 6.78 23.23
CA PRO A 13 12.61 8.11 22.90
C PRO A 13 11.76 8.14 21.62
N ALA A 14 10.60 8.79 21.69
CA ALA A 14 9.66 8.86 20.58
C ALA A 14 10.27 9.54 19.35
N ARG A 15 11.18 10.51 19.54
CA ARG A 15 11.92 11.16 18.45
C ARG A 15 12.80 10.19 17.65
N ILE A 16 13.35 9.17 18.30
CA ILE A 16 14.17 8.13 17.65
C ILE A 16 13.25 7.14 16.94
N ARG A 17 12.21 6.64 17.64
CA ARG A 17 11.24 5.71 17.06
C ARG A 17 10.56 6.26 15.81
N PHE A 18 10.21 7.55 15.83
CA PHE A 18 9.49 8.22 14.77
C PHE A 18 10.34 9.23 13.98
N GLN A 19 11.67 9.08 13.97
CA GLN A 19 12.60 10.02 13.33
C GLN A 19 12.30 10.28 11.85
N ARG A 20 11.82 9.26 11.12
CA ARG A 20 11.45 9.35 9.69
C ARG A 20 10.06 9.93 9.43
N TYR A 21 9.34 10.31 10.48
CA TYR A 21 8.01 10.87 10.37
C TYR A 21 8.04 12.39 10.51
N ARG A 22 7.11 13.06 9.82
CA ARG A 22 6.87 14.50 9.95
C ARG A 22 5.39 14.81 10.13
N GLY A 23 5.11 15.90 10.83
CA GLY A 23 3.76 16.47 10.89
C GLY A 23 3.40 17.16 9.58
N LEU A 24 2.13 17.08 9.19
CA LEU A 24 1.58 17.87 8.08
C LEU A 24 0.42 18.71 8.62
N LYS A 25 0.40 20.00 8.29
CA LYS A 25 -0.73 20.90 8.64
C LYS A 25 -2.03 20.45 7.97
N SER A 26 -1.93 20.04 6.71
CA SER A 26 -3.05 19.50 5.94
C SER A 26 -2.57 18.39 5.03
N PHE A 27 -3.21 17.22 5.14
CA PHE A 27 -2.89 16.10 4.26
C PHE A 27 -3.17 16.40 2.78
N ARG A 28 -4.10 17.32 2.48
CA ARG A 28 -4.42 17.68 1.09
C ARG A 28 -3.45 18.72 0.54
N SER A 29 -3.31 19.85 1.25
CA SER A 29 -2.61 21.03 0.72
C SER A 29 -1.13 21.12 1.05
N SER A 30 -0.64 20.48 2.11
CA SER A 30 0.80 20.53 2.42
C SER A 30 1.59 19.79 1.33
N PRO A 31 2.65 20.38 0.74
CA PRO A 31 3.44 19.73 -0.29
C PRO A 31 4.21 18.53 0.29
N TRP A 32 4.52 17.56 -0.57
CA TRP A 32 5.42 16.47 -0.26
C TRP A 32 6.28 16.20 -1.48
N ASP A 33 7.59 16.35 -1.35
CA ASP A 33 8.51 16.15 -2.47
C ASP A 33 8.59 14.66 -2.86
N THR A 34 8.42 14.40 -4.16
CA THR A 34 8.42 13.07 -4.76
C THR A 34 9.83 12.51 -4.94
N MET A 35 10.87 13.33 -4.87
CA MET A 35 12.28 12.91 -5.01
C MET A 35 13.03 12.86 -3.67
N GLU A 36 12.36 13.21 -2.57
CA GLU A 36 12.93 13.16 -1.24
C GLU A 36 13.04 11.72 -0.71
N ASN A 37 14.20 11.36 -0.14
CA ASN A 37 14.42 10.11 0.59
C ASN A 37 14.07 8.81 -0.19
N LEU A 38 14.39 8.78 -1.49
CA LEU A 38 14.15 7.61 -2.35
C LEU A 38 14.96 6.38 -1.90
N PRO A 39 14.35 5.17 -1.94
CA PRO A 39 15.08 3.95 -1.64
C PRO A 39 16.01 3.56 -2.80
N LEU A 40 17.06 2.79 -2.52
CA LEU A 40 18.01 2.32 -3.54
C LEU A 40 17.31 1.62 -4.73
N ASN A 41 16.23 0.88 -4.48
CA ASN A 41 15.47 0.18 -5.52
C ASN A 41 14.89 1.12 -6.59
N TYR A 42 14.69 2.41 -6.29
CA TYR A 42 14.22 3.39 -7.26
C TYR A 42 15.27 3.73 -8.34
N SER A 43 16.55 3.41 -8.14
CA SER A 43 17.57 3.57 -9.19
C SER A 43 17.51 2.47 -10.26
N ARG A 44 16.82 1.35 -9.96
CA ARG A 44 16.73 0.17 -10.83
C ARG A 44 15.47 0.14 -11.70
N ILE A 45 14.53 1.06 -11.46
CA ILE A 45 13.25 1.10 -12.15
C ILE A 45 13.25 2.13 -13.27
N PHE A 46 12.38 1.90 -14.25
CA PHE A 46 12.15 2.83 -15.34
C PHE A 46 11.00 3.79 -15.00
N GLN A 47 11.20 5.07 -15.30
CA GLN A 47 10.20 6.11 -15.15
C GLN A 47 9.84 6.69 -16.52
N PHE A 48 8.54 6.82 -16.78
CA PHE A 48 8.05 7.55 -17.94
C PHE A 48 7.97 9.05 -17.66
N LYS A 49 8.30 9.89 -18.66
CA LYS A 49 7.98 11.33 -18.61
C LYS A 49 6.47 11.55 -18.63
N SER A 50 5.77 10.80 -19.49
CA SER A 50 4.30 10.75 -19.55
C SER A 50 3.87 9.36 -19.98
N PHE A 51 3.23 8.62 -19.06
CA PHE A 51 2.79 7.24 -19.31
C PHE A 51 1.74 7.18 -20.43
N GLU A 52 0.69 8.00 -20.35
CA GLU A 52 -0.40 7.98 -21.35
C GLU A 52 0.05 8.34 -22.76
N ARG A 53 0.91 9.36 -22.91
CA ARG A 53 1.44 9.73 -24.24
C ARG A 53 2.29 8.61 -24.83
N THR A 54 3.14 8.00 -24.01
CA THR A 54 4.00 6.89 -24.45
C THR A 54 3.15 5.68 -24.84
N ARG A 55 2.11 5.37 -24.05
CA ARG A 55 1.15 4.31 -24.33
C ARG A 55 0.42 4.52 -25.65
N HIS A 56 -0.18 5.70 -25.86
CA HIS A 56 -0.90 5.99 -27.10
C HIS A 56 0.00 5.88 -28.32
N ARG A 57 1.24 6.38 -28.23
CA ARG A 57 2.21 6.27 -29.32
C ARG A 57 2.56 4.81 -29.63
N ILE A 58 2.92 4.03 -28.62
CA ILE A 58 3.31 2.62 -28.81
C ILE A 58 2.17 1.79 -29.39
N LEU A 59 0.94 2.01 -28.92
CA LEU A 59 -0.23 1.29 -29.44
C LEU A 59 -0.57 1.70 -30.88
N ALA A 60 -0.37 2.97 -31.24
CA ALA A 60 -0.58 3.44 -32.61
C ALA A 60 0.51 2.89 -33.56
N GLU A 61 1.77 2.87 -33.11
CA GLU A 61 2.89 2.28 -33.86
C GLU A 61 2.66 0.78 -34.09
N ALA A 62 2.31 0.03 -33.05
CA ALA A 62 2.03 -1.41 -33.15
C ALA A 62 0.81 -1.75 -34.02
N ALA A 63 -0.17 -0.84 -34.11
CA ALA A 63 -1.35 -1.03 -34.98
C ALA A 63 -1.06 -0.72 -36.45
N ALA A 64 -0.04 0.09 -36.73
CA ALA A 64 0.39 0.44 -38.09
C ALA A 64 1.48 -0.49 -38.63
N GLU A 65 2.04 -1.36 -37.78
CA GLU A 65 3.09 -2.31 -38.16
C GLU A 65 2.48 -3.45 -38.99
N GLU A 66 2.77 -3.46 -40.29
CA GLU A 66 2.37 -4.51 -41.24
C GLU A 66 3.49 -5.52 -41.50
N GLU A 67 4.65 -5.36 -40.84
CA GLU A 67 5.80 -6.25 -41.02
C GLU A 67 5.73 -7.45 -40.08
N GLY A 68 5.74 -8.67 -40.63
CA GLY A 68 5.89 -9.91 -39.87
C GLY A 68 4.88 -11.00 -40.21
N ALA A 69 4.76 -11.97 -39.28
CA ALA A 69 3.77 -13.03 -39.41
C ALA A 69 2.36 -12.49 -39.15
N MET A 70 1.48 -12.61 -40.14
CA MET A 70 0.11 -12.10 -40.06
C MET A 70 -0.81 -13.02 -39.25
N VAL A 71 -1.91 -12.45 -38.75
CA VAL A 71 -2.91 -13.18 -37.98
C VAL A 71 -3.49 -14.34 -38.81
N GLY A 72 -3.55 -15.53 -38.22
CA GLY A 72 -4.11 -16.74 -38.84
C GLY A 72 -3.09 -17.69 -39.44
N TRP A 73 -1.81 -17.31 -39.50
CA TRP A 73 -0.75 -18.17 -40.03
C TRP A 73 -0.34 -19.25 -39.03
N TYR A 74 -0.09 -20.46 -39.54
CA TYR A 74 0.58 -21.50 -38.76
C TYR A 74 2.09 -21.26 -38.80
N VAL A 75 2.66 -20.89 -37.66
CA VAL A 75 4.08 -20.52 -37.55
C VAL A 75 4.83 -21.44 -36.61
N THR A 76 6.11 -21.63 -36.87
CA THR A 76 7.05 -22.30 -35.95
C THR A 76 8.00 -21.25 -35.39
N LEU A 77 8.05 -21.12 -34.06
CA LEU A 77 8.89 -20.16 -33.38
C LEU A 77 10.13 -20.85 -32.80
N HIS A 78 11.30 -20.36 -33.15
CA HIS A 78 12.58 -20.82 -32.57
C HIS A 78 13.01 -19.84 -31.49
N ILE A 79 12.94 -20.27 -30.23
CA ILE A 79 13.22 -19.44 -29.05
C ILE A 79 14.52 -19.92 -28.39
N LEU A 80 15.36 -18.96 -28.03
CA LEU A 80 16.64 -19.22 -27.35
C LEU A 80 16.42 -19.40 -25.84
N ASP A 81 17.25 -20.23 -25.22
CA ASP A 81 17.36 -20.38 -23.75
C ASP A 81 16.05 -20.72 -23.01
N VAL A 82 15.26 -21.63 -23.59
CA VAL A 82 14.03 -22.13 -22.93
C VAL A 82 14.37 -23.22 -21.90
N PRO A 83 13.95 -23.09 -20.63
CA PRO A 83 14.17 -24.12 -19.61
C PRO A 83 13.46 -25.45 -19.93
N SER A 84 14.10 -26.58 -19.60
CA SER A 84 13.52 -27.92 -19.80
C SER A 84 12.18 -28.12 -19.08
N SER A 85 11.98 -27.46 -17.95
CA SER A 85 10.72 -27.48 -17.19
C SER A 85 9.51 -27.01 -18.00
N VAL A 86 9.71 -26.15 -19.01
CA VAL A 86 8.64 -25.71 -19.90
C VAL A 86 8.21 -26.88 -20.79
N MET A 87 9.16 -27.63 -21.35
CA MET A 87 8.88 -28.80 -22.19
C MET A 87 8.13 -29.88 -21.40
N GLU A 88 8.57 -30.17 -20.17
CA GLU A 88 7.89 -31.11 -19.27
C GLU A 88 6.45 -30.66 -18.96
N SER A 89 6.23 -29.35 -18.76
CA SER A 89 4.90 -28.82 -18.50
C SER A 89 3.95 -29.01 -19.69
N VAL A 90 4.44 -28.84 -20.92
CA VAL A 90 3.65 -29.07 -22.14
C VAL A 90 3.34 -30.55 -22.32
N GLN A 91 4.32 -31.43 -22.08
CA GLN A 91 4.11 -32.89 -22.11
C GLN A 91 3.11 -33.35 -21.05
N SER A 92 3.03 -32.67 -19.90
CA SER A 92 2.02 -32.92 -18.86
C SER A 92 0.60 -32.44 -19.24
N GLY A 93 0.42 -31.87 -20.44
CA GLY A 93 -0.88 -31.41 -20.94
C GLY A 93 -1.24 -29.97 -20.57
N LYS A 94 -0.30 -29.16 -20.03
CA LYS A 94 -0.57 -27.75 -19.74
C LYS A 94 -0.46 -26.91 -21.02
N PRO A 95 -1.41 -26.01 -21.30
CA PRO A 95 -1.35 -25.18 -22.49
C PRO A 95 -0.20 -24.17 -22.40
N LEU A 96 0.52 -24.00 -23.50
CA LEU A 96 1.52 -22.95 -23.67
C LEU A 96 0.92 -21.81 -24.49
N ILE A 97 0.91 -20.61 -23.90
CA ILE A 97 0.45 -19.39 -24.57
C ILE A 97 1.64 -18.43 -24.61
N MET A 98 1.89 -17.86 -25.79
CA MET A 98 2.96 -16.89 -26.01
C MET A 98 2.36 -15.57 -26.46
N VAL A 99 2.94 -14.47 -25.97
CA VAL A 99 2.50 -13.10 -26.27
C VAL A 99 3.74 -12.29 -26.60
N SER A 100 3.71 -11.55 -27.72
CA SER A 100 4.74 -10.58 -28.06
C SER A 100 4.65 -9.39 -27.11
N LEU A 101 5.79 -8.99 -26.55
CA LEU A 101 5.84 -7.87 -25.62
C LEU A 101 5.92 -6.54 -26.37
N LEU A 102 5.20 -5.54 -25.87
CA LEU A 102 5.31 -4.19 -26.40
C LEU A 102 6.64 -3.53 -25.98
N PRO A 103 7.10 -2.50 -26.72
CA PRO A 103 8.27 -1.72 -26.33
C PRO A 103 8.22 -1.27 -24.86
N HIS A 104 9.29 -1.54 -24.13
CA HIS A 104 9.47 -1.23 -22.70
C HIS A 104 8.73 -2.11 -21.69
N GLU A 105 7.90 -3.09 -22.09
CA GLU A 105 7.22 -3.97 -21.12
C GLU A 105 8.16 -4.92 -20.36
N GLN A 106 9.35 -5.17 -20.89
CA GLN A 106 10.39 -5.93 -20.18
C GLN A 106 10.99 -5.17 -18.98
N LYS A 107 10.84 -3.84 -18.94
CA LYS A 107 11.45 -3.01 -17.90
C LYS A 107 10.61 -3.02 -16.62
N MET A 108 11.27 -2.95 -15.47
CA MET A 108 10.61 -2.88 -14.16
C MET A 108 10.19 -1.45 -13.83
N SER A 109 8.99 -1.27 -13.26
CA SER A 109 8.54 0.01 -12.70
C SER A 109 7.66 -0.21 -11.46
N VAL A 110 7.10 0.89 -10.93
CA VAL A 110 6.06 0.82 -9.89
C VAL A 110 4.71 0.82 -10.58
N MET A 111 4.04 -0.32 -10.55
CA MET A 111 2.68 -0.47 -11.09
C MET A 111 1.65 -0.14 -10.02
N HIS A 112 0.58 0.54 -10.44
CA HIS A 112 -0.60 0.83 -9.64
C HIS A 112 -1.81 0.12 -10.21
N LEU A 113 -2.45 -0.70 -9.39
CA LEU A 113 -3.64 -1.47 -9.76
C LEU A 113 -4.82 -0.95 -8.95
N LEU A 114 -5.94 -0.68 -9.61
CA LEU A 114 -7.19 -0.32 -8.94
C LEU A 114 -8.00 -1.58 -8.72
N VAL A 115 -8.18 -1.98 -7.47
CA VAL A 115 -8.85 -3.25 -7.13
C VAL A 115 -9.98 -3.04 -6.15
N ARG A 116 -11.00 -3.90 -6.27
CA ARG A 116 -12.07 -4.08 -5.31
C ARG A 116 -11.96 -5.47 -4.71
N ARG A 117 -12.18 -5.55 -3.41
CA ARG A 117 -12.18 -6.83 -2.71
C ARG A 117 -13.34 -7.69 -3.20
N HIS A 118 -13.08 -8.97 -3.42
CA HIS A 118 -14.11 -9.91 -3.84
C HIS A 118 -15.01 -10.26 -2.63
N PRO A 119 -16.34 -10.21 -2.76
CA PRO A 119 -17.25 -10.43 -1.63
C PRO A 119 -17.14 -11.80 -0.96
N SER A 120 -16.68 -12.83 -1.69
CA SER A 120 -16.54 -14.18 -1.15
C SER A 120 -15.46 -14.30 -0.08
N ASN A 121 -14.51 -13.36 -0.03
CA ASN A 121 -13.37 -13.44 0.87
C ASN A 121 -13.54 -12.46 2.03
N THR A 122 -13.85 -12.98 3.22
CA THR A 122 -14.01 -12.23 4.47
C THR A 122 -12.71 -12.13 5.29
N GLU A 123 -11.64 -12.82 4.90
CA GLU A 123 -10.37 -12.80 5.62
C GLU A 123 -9.68 -11.42 5.54
N PRO A 124 -9.18 -10.86 6.67
CA PRO A 124 -8.48 -9.59 6.66
C PRO A 124 -7.09 -9.73 6.05
N ILE A 125 -6.85 -9.02 4.93
CA ILE A 125 -5.57 -9.10 4.21
C ILE A 125 -4.73 -7.89 4.55
N LYS A 126 -3.53 -8.14 5.07
CA LYS A 126 -2.62 -7.10 5.54
C LYS A 126 -1.83 -6.53 4.37
N SER A 127 -1.51 -5.24 4.44
CA SER A 127 -0.56 -4.64 3.49
C SER A 127 0.83 -5.25 3.70
N LYS A 128 1.55 -5.46 2.59
CA LYS A 128 2.87 -6.14 2.52
C LYS A 128 2.83 -7.64 2.79
N GLU A 129 1.64 -8.22 2.87
CA GLU A 129 1.46 -9.66 2.73
C GLU A 129 1.71 -10.04 1.27
N GLU A 130 2.23 -11.24 1.05
CA GLU A 130 2.52 -11.71 -0.29
C GLU A 130 1.24 -12.19 -0.97
N LEU A 131 1.03 -11.72 -2.21
CA LEU A 131 -0.12 -12.08 -3.02
C LEU A 131 0.35 -12.55 -4.39
N VAL A 132 -0.46 -13.40 -5.02
CA VAL A 132 -0.30 -13.82 -6.41
C VAL A 132 -1.09 -12.86 -7.29
N PHE A 133 -0.40 -12.26 -8.25
CA PHE A 133 -0.95 -11.30 -9.20
C PHE A 133 -1.14 -11.97 -10.53
N HIS A 134 -2.34 -11.87 -11.08
CA HIS A 134 -2.57 -12.06 -12.51
C HIS A 134 -2.84 -10.68 -13.08
N CYS A 135 -1.92 -10.15 -13.89
CA CYS A 135 -2.02 -8.83 -14.52
C CYS A 135 -1.91 -9.00 -16.03
N GLY A 136 -3.06 -8.94 -16.71
CA GLY A 136 -3.15 -9.34 -18.12
C GLY A 136 -2.71 -10.79 -18.30
N PHE A 137 -1.70 -11.01 -19.13
CA PHE A 137 -1.09 -12.33 -19.37
C PHE A 137 0.01 -12.70 -18.37
N ARG A 138 0.44 -11.78 -17.49
CA ARG A 138 1.54 -12.02 -16.54
C ARG A 138 1.02 -12.60 -15.23
N ARG A 139 1.75 -13.58 -14.69
CA ARG A 139 1.53 -14.15 -13.36
C ARG A 139 2.81 -13.99 -12.54
N PHE A 140 2.71 -13.50 -11.31
CA PHE A 140 3.86 -13.34 -10.42
C PHE A 140 3.43 -13.22 -8.96
N ARG A 141 4.36 -13.41 -8.04
CA ARG A 141 4.19 -13.16 -6.60
C ARG A 141 4.84 -11.85 -6.23
N ALA A 142 4.20 -11.09 -5.35
CA ALA A 142 4.78 -9.87 -4.79
C ALA A 142 4.06 -9.42 -3.51
N SER A 143 4.72 -8.56 -2.73
CA SER A 143 4.16 -7.93 -1.53
C SER A 143 3.75 -6.47 -1.79
N PRO A 144 2.47 -6.17 -2.06
CA PRO A 144 2.04 -4.81 -2.37
C PRO A 144 1.83 -3.91 -1.15
N ILE A 145 1.79 -2.61 -1.41
CA ILE A 145 1.23 -1.62 -0.50
C ILE A 145 -0.18 -1.20 -0.93
N PHE A 146 -1.07 -1.02 0.04
CA PHE A 146 -2.44 -0.56 -0.20
C PHE A 146 -2.56 0.93 0.09
N SER A 147 -3.30 1.64 -0.75
CA SER A 147 -3.51 3.08 -0.61
C SER A 147 -4.90 3.50 -1.06
N GLN A 148 -5.37 4.63 -0.54
CA GLN A 148 -6.66 5.19 -0.95
C GLN A 148 -6.64 5.62 -2.43
N HIS A 149 -7.76 5.39 -3.11
CA HIS A 149 -7.99 5.94 -4.44
C HIS A 149 -8.55 7.37 -4.31
N THR A 150 -7.70 8.36 -4.52
CA THR A 150 -8.02 9.79 -4.45
C THR A 150 -7.37 10.52 -5.61
N SER A 151 -7.92 11.67 -6.01
CA SER A 151 -7.33 12.52 -7.07
C SER A 151 -6.21 13.45 -6.59
N ALA A 152 -5.93 13.49 -5.28
CA ALA A 152 -4.84 14.29 -4.72
C ALA A 152 -3.49 13.59 -4.88
N ASP A 153 -2.38 14.35 -4.86
CA ASP A 153 -1.02 13.83 -5.07
C ASP A 153 -0.53 12.86 -3.97
N LYS A 154 -1.10 12.99 -2.77
CA LYS A 154 -0.75 12.21 -1.59
C LYS A 154 -1.87 11.23 -1.29
N HIS A 155 -1.51 9.96 -1.11
CA HIS A 155 -2.44 8.89 -0.83
C HIS A 155 -2.16 8.28 0.53
N LYS A 156 -3.19 8.17 1.36
CA LYS A 156 -3.06 7.52 2.66
C LYS A 156 -2.88 6.02 2.43
N MET A 157 -1.84 5.44 3.04
CA MET A 157 -1.64 4.00 3.10
C MET A 157 -2.73 3.36 3.97
N GLU A 158 -3.35 2.29 3.47
CA GLU A 158 -4.24 1.45 4.26
C GLU A 158 -3.49 0.22 4.77
N ARG A 159 -3.75 -0.16 6.02
CA ARG A 159 -3.11 -1.33 6.64
C ARG A 159 -3.72 -2.64 6.20
N PHE A 160 -4.98 -2.60 5.79
CA PHE A 160 -5.76 -3.75 5.35
C PHE A 160 -6.49 -3.42 4.06
N LEU A 161 -6.80 -4.44 3.27
CA LEU A 161 -7.65 -4.28 2.10
C LEU A 161 -9.10 -4.02 2.52
N ARG A 162 -9.63 -2.85 2.15
CA ARG A 162 -11.00 -2.43 2.52
C ARG A 162 -12.04 -3.24 1.74
N PRO A 163 -13.13 -3.71 2.39
CA PRO A 163 -14.23 -4.39 1.70
C PRO A 163 -15.10 -3.42 0.88
N ASP A 164 -15.39 -2.23 1.43
CA ASP A 164 -16.47 -1.39 0.90
C ASP A 164 -16.03 -0.40 -0.19
N ALA A 165 -14.72 -0.31 -0.45
CA ALA A 165 -14.19 0.76 -1.30
C ALA A 165 -13.00 0.30 -2.16
N PRO A 166 -12.90 0.82 -3.39
CA PRO A 166 -11.75 0.54 -4.23
C PRO A 166 -10.46 1.02 -3.56
N THR A 167 -9.42 0.23 -3.71
CA THR A 167 -8.11 0.44 -3.10
C THR A 167 -7.05 0.35 -4.19
N VAL A 168 -6.07 1.25 -4.15
CA VAL A 168 -4.94 1.21 -5.09
C VAL A 168 -3.82 0.36 -4.49
N VAL A 169 -3.45 -0.67 -5.22
CA VAL A 169 -2.39 -1.62 -4.89
C VAL A 169 -1.14 -1.19 -5.67
N SER A 170 -0.05 -0.89 -4.96
CA SER A 170 1.22 -0.49 -5.60
C SER A 170 2.30 -1.52 -5.35
N VAL A 171 3.01 -1.90 -6.41
CA VAL A 171 4.00 -2.99 -6.39
C VAL A 171 5.10 -2.75 -7.43
N TYR A 172 6.29 -3.29 -7.20
CA TYR A 172 7.30 -3.37 -8.27
C TYR A 172 6.98 -4.54 -9.18
N ALA A 173 6.77 -4.27 -10.46
CA ALA A 173 6.47 -5.28 -11.46
C ALA A 173 6.86 -4.79 -12.86
N PRO A 174 7.03 -5.71 -13.84
CA PRO A 174 7.30 -5.35 -15.23
C PRO A 174 6.18 -4.49 -15.80
N ILE A 175 6.55 -3.44 -16.51
CA ILE A 175 5.58 -2.51 -17.09
C ILE A 175 4.62 -3.28 -17.99
N THR A 176 3.33 -3.00 -17.84
CA THR A 176 2.27 -3.48 -18.72
C THR A 176 1.47 -2.26 -19.14
N PHE A 177 1.01 -2.20 -20.39
CA PHE A 177 0.17 -1.08 -20.84
C PHE A 177 -1.32 -1.34 -20.60
N ASN A 178 -2.06 -0.28 -20.30
CA ASN A 178 -3.52 -0.36 -20.15
C ASN A 178 -4.20 -0.55 -21.52
N PRO A 179 -5.34 -1.26 -21.59
CA PRO A 179 -6.09 -1.87 -20.49
C PRO A 179 -5.61 -3.31 -20.16
N ALA A 180 -5.40 -3.59 -18.87
CA ALA A 180 -5.10 -4.94 -18.39
C ALA A 180 -5.98 -5.28 -17.18
N GLY A 181 -6.71 -6.39 -17.26
CA GLY A 181 -7.47 -6.95 -16.15
C GLY A 181 -6.53 -7.49 -15.07
N VAL A 182 -6.90 -7.29 -13.80
CA VAL A 182 -6.09 -7.69 -12.65
C VAL A 182 -6.90 -8.58 -11.72
N LEU A 183 -6.33 -9.72 -11.35
CA LEU A 183 -6.81 -10.58 -10.28
C LEU A 183 -5.74 -10.72 -9.22
N LEU A 184 -6.16 -10.69 -7.97
CA LEU A 184 -5.30 -10.93 -6.80
C LEU A 184 -5.78 -12.20 -6.13
N PHE A 185 -4.84 -13.11 -5.88
CA PHE A 185 -5.06 -14.31 -5.12
C PHE A 185 -4.18 -14.35 -3.89
N LYS A 186 -4.68 -14.98 -2.84
CA LYS A 186 -3.90 -15.35 -1.67
C LYS A 186 -3.69 -16.86 -1.70
N GLN A 187 -2.43 -17.27 -1.66
CA GLN A 187 -2.08 -18.68 -1.55
C GLN A 187 -2.15 -19.10 -0.09
N LYS A 188 -2.96 -20.11 0.21
CA LYS A 188 -3.01 -20.75 1.53
C LYS A 188 -1.89 -21.80 1.65
N ASN A 189 -1.61 -22.24 2.88
CA ASN A 189 -0.60 -23.27 3.16
C ASN A 189 -0.85 -24.56 2.37
N ASP A 190 -2.12 -24.86 2.08
CA ASP A 190 -2.54 -26.04 1.34
C ASP A 190 -2.31 -25.94 -0.18
N GLY A 191 -1.74 -24.83 -0.68
CA GLY A 191 -1.47 -24.62 -2.12
C GLY A 191 -2.68 -24.13 -2.93
N ILE A 192 -3.85 -24.00 -2.30
CA ILE A 192 -5.07 -23.44 -2.92
C ILE A 192 -4.93 -21.91 -3.02
N GLN A 193 -5.37 -21.36 -4.14
CA GLN A 193 -5.38 -19.93 -4.39
C GLN A 193 -6.81 -19.38 -4.26
N ASP A 194 -7.04 -18.57 -3.23
CA ASP A 194 -8.33 -17.92 -3.02
C ASP A 194 -8.37 -16.55 -3.68
N LEU A 195 -9.43 -16.28 -4.43
CA LEU A 195 -9.65 -14.98 -5.05
C LEU A 195 -9.88 -13.92 -3.96
N VAL A 196 -9.00 -12.93 -3.94
CA VAL A 196 -9.01 -11.83 -2.96
C VAL A 196 -9.71 -10.60 -3.52
N ALA A 197 -9.33 -10.21 -4.73
CA ALA A 197 -9.75 -8.96 -5.32
C ALA A 197 -9.67 -9.01 -6.84
N THR A 198 -10.55 -8.22 -7.45
CA THR A 198 -10.65 -8.06 -8.89
C THR A 198 -10.48 -6.59 -9.23
N GLY A 199 -9.91 -6.29 -10.38
CA GLY A 199 -9.61 -4.91 -10.74
C GLY A 199 -8.99 -4.76 -12.11
N SER A 200 -8.37 -3.61 -12.30
CA SER A 200 -7.66 -3.27 -13.52
C SER A 200 -6.39 -2.51 -13.21
N LEU A 201 -5.46 -2.52 -14.17
CA LEU A 201 -4.29 -1.67 -14.14
C LEU A 201 -4.71 -0.19 -14.22
N LEU A 202 -4.23 0.62 -13.28
CA LEU A 202 -4.50 2.06 -13.23
C LEU A 202 -3.43 2.83 -14.01
N SER A 203 -2.16 2.72 -13.59
CA SER A 203 -1.03 3.40 -14.22
C SER A 203 0.30 2.80 -13.76
N CYS A 204 1.39 3.12 -14.48
CA CYS A 204 2.75 2.79 -14.06
C CYS A 204 3.52 4.10 -13.78
N ASP A 205 3.63 4.49 -12.52
CA ASP A 205 4.29 5.75 -12.11
C ASP A 205 4.99 5.64 -10.74
N PRO A 206 6.33 5.74 -10.66
CA PRO A 206 7.02 5.75 -9.37
C PRO A 206 6.78 7.01 -8.52
N GLN A 207 6.25 8.10 -9.08
CA GLN A 207 6.08 9.39 -8.40
C GLN A 207 4.88 9.42 -7.44
N ARG A 208 3.90 8.52 -7.59
CA ARG A 208 2.72 8.45 -6.70
C ARG A 208 3.14 8.34 -5.23
N VAL A 209 2.76 9.32 -4.42
CA VAL A 209 3.19 9.39 -3.02
C VAL A 209 2.22 8.64 -2.11
N THR A 210 2.66 7.51 -1.57
CA THR A 210 1.91 6.77 -0.54
C THR A 210 2.46 7.07 0.85
N LEU A 211 1.62 7.62 1.73
CA LEU A 211 1.98 8.06 3.09
C LEU A 211 1.35 7.15 4.15
N LYS A 212 2.19 6.55 5.00
CA LYS A 212 1.74 5.89 6.23
C LYS A 212 1.51 6.92 7.31
N ARG A 213 0.28 6.97 7.82
CA ARG A 213 -0.10 7.74 9.01
C ARG A 213 0.11 6.89 10.27
N ILE A 214 0.59 7.53 11.32
CA ILE A 214 0.46 7.05 12.69
C ILE A 214 -0.19 8.16 13.51
N VAL A 215 -0.96 7.77 14.53
CA VAL A 215 -1.65 8.69 15.42
C VAL A 215 -1.19 8.39 16.83
N LEU A 216 -0.55 9.36 17.47
CA LEU A 216 -0.20 9.27 18.89
C LEU A 216 -1.34 9.88 19.69
N SER A 217 -1.88 9.13 20.65
CA SER A 217 -2.98 9.54 21.49
C SER A 217 -2.49 10.13 22.80
N GLY A 218 -3.23 11.07 23.37
CA GLY A 218 -2.95 11.65 24.68
C GLY A 218 -4.22 12.05 25.38
N HIS A 219 -4.16 12.09 26.71
CA HIS A 219 -5.31 12.41 27.55
C HIS A 219 -5.15 13.77 28.23
N PRO A 220 -6.20 14.61 28.24
CA PRO A 220 -6.19 15.84 29.02
C PRO A 220 -6.18 15.49 30.51
N PHE A 221 -5.38 16.21 31.28
CA PHE A 221 -5.29 16.08 32.73
C PHE A 221 -5.88 17.30 33.44
N LYS A 222 -5.45 18.51 33.07
CA LYS A 222 -5.97 19.78 33.62
C LYS A 222 -6.38 20.68 32.47
N ILE A 223 -7.62 21.18 32.50
CA ILE A 223 -8.16 22.06 31.45
C ILE A 223 -8.39 23.45 32.06
N ASN A 224 -7.86 24.48 31.41
CA ASN A 224 -8.03 25.87 31.79
C ASN A 224 -8.37 26.72 30.56
N LYS A 225 -9.67 27.02 30.40
CA LYS A 225 -10.25 27.72 29.24
C LYS A 225 -9.74 27.10 27.92
N ARG A 226 -8.86 27.79 27.19
CA ARG A 226 -8.28 27.34 25.90
C ARG A 226 -6.97 26.57 26.04
N SER A 227 -6.41 26.46 27.24
CA SER A 227 -5.19 25.72 27.50
C SER A 227 -5.48 24.42 28.22
N ALA A 228 -4.71 23.37 27.94
CA ALA A 228 -4.82 22.12 28.67
C ALA A 228 -3.45 21.47 28.87
N THR A 229 -3.27 20.84 30.02
CA THR A 229 -2.14 19.97 30.30
C THR A 229 -2.48 18.56 29.83
N VAL A 230 -1.63 17.98 28.99
CA VAL A 230 -1.79 16.67 28.37
C VAL A 230 -0.76 15.70 28.96
N ARG A 231 -1.18 14.46 29.19
CA ARG A 231 -0.34 13.35 29.65
C ARG A 231 -0.50 12.12 28.74
N TYR A 232 0.43 11.17 28.87
CA TYR A 232 0.46 9.88 28.18
C TYR A 232 0.62 9.92 26.65
N MET A 233 0.85 11.09 26.05
CA MET A 233 1.20 11.17 24.62
C MET A 233 2.68 10.94 24.38
N LEU A 234 3.53 11.55 25.19
CA LEU A 234 4.99 11.45 25.14
C LEU A 234 5.48 11.31 26.59
N PHE A 235 6.67 10.73 26.77
CA PHE A 235 7.23 10.46 28.10
C PHE A 235 8.47 11.30 28.41
N ASN A 236 9.17 11.81 27.39
CA ASN A 236 10.38 12.61 27.55
C ASN A 236 10.17 14.09 27.19
N ARG A 237 10.86 14.98 27.91
CA ARG A 237 10.87 16.43 27.62
C ARG A 237 11.41 16.74 26.22
N GLU A 238 12.48 16.08 25.81
CA GLU A 238 13.09 16.27 24.49
C GLU A 238 12.14 15.90 23.34
N ASP A 239 11.37 14.82 23.52
CA ASP A 239 10.39 14.38 22.53
C ASP A 239 9.31 15.45 22.32
N ILE A 240 8.84 16.09 23.40
CA ILE A 240 7.87 17.19 23.32
C ILE A 240 8.44 18.37 22.53
N MET A 241 9.70 18.72 22.77
CA MET A 241 10.35 19.82 22.03
C MET A 241 10.55 19.48 20.55
N TRP A 242 10.91 18.23 20.24
CA TRP A 242 11.04 17.73 18.87
C TRP A 242 9.71 17.81 18.09
N PHE A 243 8.61 17.37 18.72
CA PHE A 243 7.29 17.38 18.09
C PHE A 243 6.51 18.69 18.27
N LYS A 244 7.10 19.71 18.90
CA LYS A 244 6.46 21.02 19.12
C LYS A 244 5.85 21.67 17.86
N PRO A 245 6.47 21.58 16.67
CA PRO A 245 5.90 22.17 15.44
C PRO A 245 4.66 21.43 14.90
N VAL A 246 4.34 20.24 15.42
CA VAL A 246 3.25 19.41 14.90
C VAL A 246 1.90 19.91 15.43
N GLU A 247 0.94 20.03 14.52
CA GLU A 247 -0.44 20.39 14.88
C GLU A 247 -1.15 19.21 15.58
N LEU A 248 -1.79 19.51 16.72
CA LEU A 248 -2.63 18.59 17.46
C LEU A 248 -4.09 18.73 17.01
N ARG A 249 -4.80 17.60 16.99
CA ARG A 249 -6.25 17.57 16.81
C ARG A 249 -6.90 16.76 17.91
N THR A 250 -8.17 16.99 18.18
CA THR A 250 -8.92 16.16 19.12
C THR A 250 -9.98 15.33 18.39
N LYS A 251 -10.48 14.25 19.02
CA LYS A 251 -11.56 13.42 18.44
C LYS A 251 -12.83 14.23 18.18
N TRP A 252 -13.06 15.27 18.99
CA TRP A 252 -14.18 16.22 18.85
C TRP A 252 -13.87 17.42 17.95
N GLY A 253 -12.80 17.35 17.14
CA GLY A 253 -12.54 18.31 16.06
C GLY A 253 -11.84 19.61 16.48
N ARG A 254 -11.34 19.72 17.72
CA ARG A 254 -10.54 20.89 18.14
C ARG A 254 -9.15 20.84 17.52
N ARG A 255 -8.55 22.00 17.32
CA ARG A 255 -7.20 22.15 16.75
C ARG A 255 -6.32 22.93 17.71
N GLY A 256 -5.07 22.48 17.86
CA GLY A 256 -4.16 23.12 18.80
C GLY A 256 -2.70 22.82 18.49
N HIS A 257 -1.83 23.34 19.34
CA HIS A 257 -0.39 23.14 19.27
C HIS A 257 0.22 23.05 20.66
N ILE A 258 1.42 22.48 20.73
CA ILE A 258 2.19 22.38 21.97
C ILE A 258 2.81 23.75 22.28
N LYS A 259 2.54 24.28 23.48
CA LYS A 259 3.13 25.53 23.95
C LYS A 259 4.49 25.28 24.60
N GLU A 260 4.53 24.39 25.59
CA GLU A 260 5.71 24.10 26.40
C GLU A 260 5.66 22.71 27.04
N ALA A 261 6.82 22.11 27.28
CA ALA A 261 6.96 20.90 28.07
C ALA A 261 6.97 21.23 29.57
N LEU A 262 6.20 20.49 30.36
CA LEU A 262 6.08 20.62 31.81
C LEU A 262 6.80 19.45 32.48
N GLY A 263 7.78 19.75 33.34
CA GLY A 263 8.54 18.74 34.07
C GLY A 263 9.36 17.80 33.16
N THR A 264 9.62 16.61 33.67
CA THR A 264 10.45 15.55 33.05
C THR A 264 9.62 14.38 32.49
N HIS A 265 8.46 14.08 33.07
CA HIS A 265 7.61 12.91 32.75
C HIS A 265 6.68 13.08 31.53
N GLY A 266 7.07 13.91 30.56
CA GLY A 266 6.31 14.02 29.31
C GLY A 266 4.95 14.74 29.42
N HIS A 267 4.73 15.51 30.49
CA HIS A 267 3.59 16.40 30.56
C HIS A 267 3.83 17.61 29.65
N MET A 268 2.79 18.07 28.96
CA MET A 268 2.91 19.23 28.09
C MET A 268 1.69 20.12 28.17
N LYS A 269 1.91 21.42 28.04
CA LYS A 269 0.85 22.41 27.95
C LYS A 269 0.55 22.65 26.48
N CYS A 270 -0.72 22.47 26.11
CA CYS A 270 -1.22 22.68 24.77
C CYS A 270 -2.24 23.81 24.76
N VAL A 271 -2.32 24.53 23.65
CA VAL A 271 -3.30 25.60 23.42
C VAL A 271 -4.18 25.21 22.25
N PHE A 272 -5.50 25.37 22.42
CA PHE A 272 -6.52 25.03 21.43
C PHE A 272 -7.31 26.26 20.98
N ASP A 273 -7.98 26.12 19.86
CA ASP A 273 -8.93 27.10 19.33
C ASP A 273 -10.06 27.41 20.34
N ASN A 274 -10.57 26.37 21.00
CA ASN A 274 -11.68 26.44 21.94
C ASN A 274 -11.45 25.57 23.17
N GLN A 275 -12.30 25.72 24.20
CA GLN A 275 -12.24 24.87 25.39
C GLN A 275 -12.54 23.41 25.03
N MET A 276 -11.67 22.51 25.49
CA MET A 276 -11.81 21.07 25.29
C MET A 276 -12.61 20.41 26.42
N ARG A 277 -13.22 19.25 26.13
CA ARG A 277 -13.93 18.44 27.13
C ARG A 277 -12.95 17.49 27.84
N SER A 278 -13.25 17.12 29.08
CA SER A 278 -12.40 16.19 29.85
C SER A 278 -12.37 14.77 29.28
N GLN A 279 -13.45 14.36 28.58
CA GLN A 279 -13.54 13.06 27.89
C GLN A 279 -12.89 13.07 26.50
N ASP A 280 -12.38 14.22 26.05
CA ASP A 280 -11.76 14.32 24.73
C ASP A 280 -10.39 13.63 24.72
N THR A 281 -9.98 13.13 23.56
CA THR A 281 -8.66 12.52 23.35
C THR A 281 -7.91 13.34 22.32
N LEU A 282 -6.68 13.70 22.67
CA LEU A 282 -5.79 14.40 21.76
C LEU A 282 -5.08 13.42 20.85
N LEU A 283 -4.90 13.83 19.60
CA LEU A 283 -4.33 13.05 18.52
C LEU A 283 -3.26 13.88 17.82
N MET A 284 -2.07 13.33 17.73
CA MET A 284 -0.98 13.88 16.91
C MET A 284 -0.78 13.01 15.68
N ASN A 285 -1.03 13.58 14.49
CA ASN A 285 -0.88 12.86 13.23
C ASN A 285 0.55 13.03 12.69
N LEU A 286 1.25 11.92 12.53
CA LEU A 286 2.58 11.88 11.92
C LEU A 286 2.54 11.05 10.64
N PHE A 287 3.26 11.49 9.62
CA PHE A 287 3.28 10.87 8.30
C PHE A 287 4.69 10.52 7.87
N LYS A 288 4.84 9.37 7.20
CA LYS A 288 6.06 9.04 6.45
C LYS A 288 5.71 8.45 5.09
N ARG A 289 6.54 8.69 4.09
CA ARG A 289 6.42 8.00 2.80
C ARG A 289 6.81 6.54 2.93
N VAL A 290 6.04 5.67 2.30
CA VAL A 290 6.27 4.23 2.26
C VAL A 290 6.32 3.77 0.83
N TYR A 291 7.27 2.90 0.54
CA TYR A 291 7.50 2.30 -0.76
C TYR A 291 7.17 0.80 -0.70
N PRO A 292 6.78 0.17 -1.82
CA PRO A 292 6.65 -1.28 -1.90
C PRO A 292 8.01 -1.96 -1.63
N ARG A 293 7.98 -3.26 -1.30
CA ARG A 293 9.19 -4.08 -1.16
C ARG A 293 9.50 -4.76 -2.49
N TRP A 294 10.79 -4.87 -2.84
CA TRP A 294 11.21 -5.62 -4.01
C TRP A 294 11.14 -7.11 -3.70
N THR A 295 10.00 -7.72 -4.03
CA THR A 295 9.64 -9.12 -3.75
C THR A 295 9.04 -9.77 -4.99
N TYR A 296 9.35 -9.22 -6.16
CA TYR A 296 8.86 -9.73 -7.43
C TYR A 296 9.49 -11.08 -7.70
N ASP A 297 8.66 -12.11 -7.80
CA ASP A 297 9.03 -13.45 -8.22
C ASP A 297 8.13 -13.88 -9.39
N PRO A 298 8.68 -14.11 -10.60
CA PRO A 298 7.91 -14.56 -11.74
C PRO A 298 7.37 -15.99 -11.55
N TYR A 299 7.96 -16.79 -10.65
CA TYR A 299 7.50 -18.14 -10.39
C TYR A 299 6.26 -18.13 -9.48
N VAL A 300 5.19 -18.76 -9.96
CA VAL A 300 3.97 -19.00 -9.19
C VAL A 300 3.76 -20.51 -9.11
N PRO A 301 3.70 -21.11 -7.90
CA PRO A 301 3.41 -22.52 -7.75
C PRO A 301 2.07 -22.89 -8.42
N SER A 302 1.99 -24.11 -8.95
CA SER A 302 0.72 -24.62 -9.49
C SER A 302 -0.34 -24.66 -8.40
N SER A 303 -1.47 -24.02 -8.65
CA SER A 303 -2.62 -24.08 -7.76
C SER A 303 -3.24 -25.47 -7.80
N LEU A 304 -3.57 -26.02 -6.63
CA LEU A 304 -4.46 -27.17 -6.55
C LEU A 304 -5.89 -26.75 -6.94
N THR A 305 -6.71 -27.74 -7.32
CA THR A 305 -8.11 -27.54 -7.67
C THR A 305 -8.84 -26.86 -6.52
N TRP A 306 -9.52 -25.75 -6.81
CA TRP A 306 -10.26 -25.02 -5.79
C TRP A 306 -11.49 -25.82 -5.37
N PHE A 307 -11.74 -25.90 -4.06
CA PHE A 307 -12.96 -26.46 -3.49
C PHE A 307 -13.51 -25.52 -2.43
N LYS A 308 -14.84 -25.47 -2.32
CA LYS A 308 -15.50 -24.71 -1.28
C LYS A 308 -15.33 -25.45 0.04
N ARG A 309 -14.70 -24.81 1.03
CA ARG A 309 -14.72 -25.31 2.40
C ARG A 309 -16.05 -24.94 3.03
N GLU A 310 -16.75 -25.93 3.55
CA GLU A 310 -17.79 -25.68 4.54
C GLU A 310 -17.07 -25.30 5.83
N ILE A 311 -17.27 -24.06 6.28
CA ILE A 311 -16.76 -23.62 7.57
C ILE A 311 -17.68 -24.27 8.60
N ILE A 312 -17.26 -25.40 9.17
CA ILE A 312 -17.81 -25.87 10.44
C ILE A 312 -17.28 -24.87 11.47
N VAL A 313 -18.13 -23.94 11.87
CA VAL A 313 -17.87 -23.12 13.05
C VAL A 313 -18.07 -24.08 14.21
N ASP A 314 -16.99 -24.58 14.81
CA ASP A 314 -17.07 -25.24 16.11
C ASP A 314 -17.66 -24.23 17.09
N THR A 315 -18.92 -24.44 17.45
CA THR A 315 -19.67 -23.66 18.43
C THR A 315 -19.30 -24.03 19.87
N ASP A 316 -18.34 -24.92 20.08
CA ASP A 316 -18.04 -25.51 21.39
C ASP A 316 -17.26 -24.59 22.37
N ASP A 317 -16.82 -23.41 21.95
CA ASP A 317 -16.07 -22.48 22.83
C ASP A 317 -16.91 -21.26 23.30
N LEU A 318 -18.24 -21.25 23.12
CA LEU A 318 -19.10 -20.15 23.60
C LEU A 318 -19.83 -20.43 24.92
N ASP A 319 -19.66 -21.61 25.52
CA ASP A 319 -20.35 -22.03 26.74
C ASP A 319 -19.42 -22.30 27.95
N MET A 320 -18.27 -21.62 28.07
CA MET A 320 -17.57 -21.55 29.36
C MET A 320 -16.99 -20.15 29.68
N GLU A 321 -17.57 -19.60 30.77
CA GLU A 321 -17.17 -18.48 31.66
C GLU A 321 -17.57 -17.04 31.30
#